data_AF-A0A382MN48-F1
#
_entry.id   AF-A0A382MN48-F1
#
_cell.length_a   1.000
_cell.length_b   1.000
_cell.length_c   1.000
_cell.angle_alpha   90.00
_cell.angle_beta   90.00
_cell.angle_gamma   90.00
#
_symmetry.space_group_name_H-M   'P 1'
#
loop_
_entity.id
_entity.type
_entity.pdbx_description
1 polymer ?
#
loop_
_entity_poly.entity_id
_entity_poly.type
_entity_poly.pdbx_seq_one_letter_code
_entity_poly.pdbx_strand_id
1 'polypeptide(L)'
;MREGIVKSITIDRNKPLKEDAHTGHNRWHPCIEPKIEVLEGEEVLLETRDALDGQFQPNSKDSDILEVDAGRVHPLTGPVYISGAKPGDLLEVEFLDVIPQPYAFSAIMPGLGFLRDIFLDPFLVHWSISQGWAHSDQIPGVRIPGASFMGVSGVAPSPSELTNWTIREQELIDRGGMCVPPNPQGAVPANQDIANTGLSTLPPRESGGNFDVKQLTKGSKLFLPVSVDGALFSTGDGHFAQGDGEVCVTAIEMGASCVVRFNLHKDRARSKNIRWPRFSRN
;
A
#
# COMPACT_ATOMS: atom_id res chain seq x y z
N MET A 1 -4.35 -19.81 11.04
CA MET A 1 -2.96 -19.37 10.79
C MET A 1 -2.16 -20.55 10.31
N ARG A 2 -1.28 -20.37 9.32
CA ARG A 2 -0.32 -21.40 8.89
C ARG A 2 0.56 -21.77 10.11
N GLU A 3 0.68 -23.07 10.43
CA GLU A 3 1.64 -23.51 11.44
C GLU A 3 3.05 -23.11 10.99
N GLY A 4 3.79 -22.37 11.83
CA GLY A 4 5.18 -22.01 11.58
C GLY A 4 5.48 -20.53 11.27
N ILE A 5 4.48 -19.64 11.15
CA ILE A 5 4.76 -18.19 11.07
C ILE A 5 5.05 -17.68 12.48
N VAL A 6 6.30 -17.25 12.72
CA VAL A 6 6.77 -16.82 14.05
C VAL A 6 6.68 -15.30 14.23
N LYS A 7 6.70 -14.53 13.14
CA LYS A 7 6.71 -13.06 13.17
C LYS A 7 5.48 -12.48 12.51
N SER A 8 4.83 -11.54 13.19
CA SER A 8 3.62 -10.90 12.68
C SER A 8 3.46 -9.48 13.20
N ILE A 9 2.83 -8.63 12.39
CA ILE A 9 2.19 -7.40 12.84
C ILE A 9 0.68 -7.62 12.73
N THR A 10 0.01 -7.72 13.87
CA THR A 10 -1.45 -7.82 13.97
C THR A 10 -2.03 -6.47 14.35
N ILE A 11 -3.25 -6.18 13.92
CA ILE A 11 -3.89 -4.87 14.13
C ILE A 11 -5.30 -5.03 14.71
N ASP A 12 -5.79 -3.97 15.34
CA ASP A 12 -7.23 -3.82 15.57
C ASP A 12 -7.86 -3.08 14.38
N ARG A 13 -8.55 -3.82 13.50
CA ARG A 13 -9.18 -3.27 12.29
C ARG A 13 -10.36 -2.33 12.61
N ASN A 14 -10.84 -2.28 13.84
CA ASN A 14 -11.86 -1.31 14.26
C ASN A 14 -11.27 0.03 14.70
N LYS A 15 -9.94 0.13 14.79
CA LYS A 15 -9.24 1.36 15.14
C LYS A 15 -8.54 1.96 13.93
N PRO A 16 -8.56 3.29 13.76
CA PRO A 16 -7.75 3.96 12.76
C PRO A 16 -6.25 3.79 13.06
N LEU A 17 -5.40 3.86 12.04
CA LEU A 17 -3.94 3.73 12.19
C LEU A 17 -3.36 4.69 13.24
N LYS A 18 -3.93 5.91 13.36
CA LYS A 18 -3.47 6.89 14.36
C LYS A 18 -3.59 6.39 15.80
N GLU A 19 -4.62 5.60 16.10
CA GLU A 19 -4.83 4.99 17.43
C GLU A 19 -4.00 3.71 17.61
N ASP A 20 -3.38 3.22 16.54
CA ASP A 20 -2.62 1.97 16.48
C ASP A 20 -1.23 2.17 15.84
N ALA A 21 -0.63 3.34 16.07
CA ALA A 21 0.56 3.84 15.35
C ALA A 21 1.82 2.97 15.50
N HIS A 22 1.83 2.03 16.45
CA HIS A 22 2.91 1.06 16.61
C HIS A 22 2.87 -0.05 15.54
N THR A 23 1.80 -0.16 14.75
CA THR A 23 1.63 -1.19 13.71
C THR A 23 2.05 -0.73 12.32
N GLY A 24 2.13 0.59 12.10
CA GLY A 24 2.19 1.13 10.75
C GLY A 24 2.65 2.58 10.62
N HIS A 25 2.47 3.10 9.41
CA HIS A 25 2.69 4.50 9.01
C HIS A 25 1.89 4.82 7.73
N ASN A 26 1.77 6.10 7.38
CA ASN A 26 1.12 6.55 6.14
C ASN A 26 1.96 7.59 5.36
N ARG A 27 3.28 7.59 5.57
CA ARG A 27 4.23 8.50 4.90
C ARG A 27 5.49 7.74 4.56
N TRP A 28 6.07 7.95 3.38
CA TRP A 28 7.41 7.41 3.09
C TRP A 28 8.49 8.33 3.65
N HIS A 29 9.29 7.84 4.59
CA HIS A 29 10.40 8.58 5.20
C HIS A 29 11.50 7.63 5.72
N PRO A 30 12.80 7.94 5.56
CA PRO A 30 13.92 7.08 5.98
C PRO A 30 13.98 6.82 7.48
N CYS A 31 13.50 7.77 8.29
CA CYS A 31 13.61 7.74 9.75
C CYS A 31 12.41 7.09 10.47
N ILE A 32 11.53 6.39 9.75
CA ILE A 32 10.43 5.66 10.41
C ILE A 32 11.02 4.40 11.05
N GLU A 33 10.90 4.33 12.38
CA GLU A 33 11.37 3.17 13.15
C GLU A 33 10.69 1.88 12.71
N PRO A 34 11.45 0.78 12.53
CA PRO A 34 10.88 -0.51 12.18
C PRO A 34 10.01 -1.05 13.31
N LYS A 35 8.95 -1.77 12.95
CA LYS A 35 8.01 -2.37 13.92
C LYS A 35 8.45 -3.77 14.34
N ILE A 36 9.08 -4.49 13.42
CA ILE A 36 9.68 -5.81 13.64
C ILE A 36 10.95 -5.95 12.80
N GLU A 37 11.80 -6.87 13.20
CA GLU A 37 13.00 -7.26 12.47
C GLU A 37 12.93 -8.74 12.07
N VAL A 38 13.31 -9.05 10.83
CA VAL A 38 13.29 -10.40 10.26
C VAL A 38 14.61 -10.73 9.57
N LEU A 39 14.97 -12.02 9.60
CA LEU A 39 16.07 -12.57 8.83
C LEU A 39 15.59 -12.91 7.40
N GLU A 40 16.55 -13.01 6.50
CA GLU A 40 16.32 -13.58 5.18
C GLU A 40 15.68 -14.97 5.26
N GLY A 41 14.66 -15.23 4.44
CA GLY A 41 13.92 -16.49 4.40
C GLY A 41 12.79 -16.64 5.43
N GLU A 42 12.68 -15.75 6.42
CA GLU A 42 11.58 -15.80 7.39
C GLU A 42 10.24 -15.37 6.76
N GLU A 43 9.16 -16.08 7.11
CA GLU A 43 7.80 -15.71 6.76
C GLU A 43 7.24 -14.70 7.78
N VAL A 44 6.54 -13.68 7.27
CA VAL A 44 5.93 -12.64 8.08
C VAL A 44 4.47 -12.48 7.72
N LEU A 45 3.59 -12.45 8.73
CA LEU A 45 2.19 -12.07 8.57
C LEU A 45 2.00 -10.57 8.87
N LEU A 46 1.46 -9.83 7.91
CA LEU A 46 1.13 -8.42 8.03
C LEU A 46 -0.38 -8.25 7.87
N GLU A 47 -1.08 -7.92 8.94
CA GLU A 47 -2.49 -7.53 8.86
C GLU A 47 -2.61 -6.07 8.46
N THR A 48 -3.47 -5.78 7.48
CA THR A 48 -3.66 -4.44 6.92
C THR A 48 -5.11 -3.98 7.06
N ARG A 49 -5.26 -2.67 7.14
CA ARG A 49 -6.53 -1.96 6.95
C ARG A 49 -6.78 -1.80 5.45
N ASP A 50 -8.01 -1.42 5.08
CA ASP A 50 -8.28 -0.94 3.71
C ASP A 50 -7.57 0.39 3.44
N ALA A 51 -7.53 0.78 2.16
CA ALA A 51 -6.90 2.00 1.64
C ALA A 51 -7.28 3.28 2.41
N LEU A 52 -8.52 3.33 2.92
CA LEU A 52 -9.12 4.49 3.55
C LEU A 52 -9.13 4.41 5.07
N ASP A 53 -8.39 3.46 5.67
CA ASP A 53 -8.24 3.35 7.12
C ASP A 53 -9.59 3.08 7.83
N GLY A 54 -10.48 2.31 7.20
CA GLY A 54 -11.76 1.90 7.77
C GLY A 54 -12.84 2.99 7.76
N GLN A 55 -12.66 4.04 6.95
CA GLN A 55 -13.62 5.16 6.84
C GLN A 55 -14.97 4.74 6.26
N PHE A 56 -15.02 3.67 5.46
CA PHE A 56 -16.28 3.09 4.99
C PHE A 56 -16.62 1.81 5.73
N GLN A 57 -17.88 1.73 6.13
CA GLN A 57 -18.49 0.58 6.78
C GLN A 57 -19.60 0.01 5.88
N PRO A 58 -20.09 -1.22 6.13
CA PRO A 58 -21.12 -1.84 5.27
C PRO A 58 -22.44 -1.05 5.13
N ASN A 59 -22.67 -0.06 5.98
CA ASN A 59 -23.83 0.83 5.98
C ASN A 59 -23.50 2.26 5.53
N SER A 60 -22.27 2.53 5.09
CA SER A 60 -21.89 3.81 4.50
C SER A 60 -22.70 4.10 3.24
N LYS A 61 -22.75 5.37 2.86
CA LYS A 61 -23.53 5.87 1.73
C LYS A 61 -22.65 6.65 0.78
N ASP A 62 -23.14 6.89 -0.43
CA ASP A 62 -22.46 7.73 -1.43
C ASP A 62 -22.09 9.12 -0.87
N SER A 63 -22.94 9.69 0.00
CA SER A 63 -22.67 10.97 0.66
C SER A 63 -21.43 10.97 1.55
N ASP A 64 -21.08 9.81 2.11
CA ASP A 64 -19.94 9.69 3.04
C ASP A 64 -18.60 9.80 2.29
N ILE A 65 -18.59 9.62 0.96
CA ILE A 65 -17.41 9.84 0.11
C ILE A 65 -16.89 11.28 0.22
N LEU A 66 -17.79 12.25 0.42
CA LEU A 66 -17.44 13.66 0.51
C LEU A 66 -16.74 14.03 1.82
N GLU A 67 -16.84 13.16 2.84
CA GLU A 67 -16.31 13.37 4.19
C GLU A 67 -15.00 12.59 4.42
N VAL A 68 -14.45 11.94 3.39
CA VAL A 68 -13.21 11.16 3.50
C VAL A 68 -12.03 12.07 3.86
N ASP A 69 -11.36 11.75 4.97
CA ASP A 69 -10.08 12.36 5.35
C ASP A 69 -8.94 11.70 4.57
N ALA A 70 -8.56 12.32 3.47
CA ALA A 70 -7.43 11.91 2.64
C ALA A 70 -6.08 11.93 3.38
N GLY A 71 -5.95 12.66 4.49
CA GLY A 71 -4.72 12.70 5.29
C GLY A 71 -4.36 11.36 5.93
N ARG A 72 -5.34 10.46 6.07
CA ARG A 72 -5.20 9.11 6.63
C ARG A 72 -4.71 8.07 5.61
N VAL A 73 -4.86 8.36 4.32
CA VAL A 73 -4.53 7.45 3.21
C VAL A 73 -3.02 7.43 2.96
N HIS A 74 -2.40 6.30 2.62
CA HIS A 74 -2.81 4.91 2.88
C HIS A 74 -2.26 4.46 4.24
N PRO A 75 -3.01 3.70 5.07
CA PRO A 75 -2.47 3.10 6.28
C PRO A 75 -1.64 1.85 5.94
N LEU A 76 -0.31 1.96 5.99
CA LEU A 76 0.60 0.87 5.69
C LEU A 76 1.03 0.14 6.96
N THR A 77 1.04 -1.19 6.91
CA THR A 77 1.58 -2.04 7.98
C THR A 77 3.08 -2.23 7.77
N GLY A 78 3.85 -1.97 8.82
CA GLY A 78 5.32 -1.92 8.78
C GLY A 78 5.89 -0.61 9.36
N PRO A 79 7.18 -0.32 9.18
CA PRO A 79 8.12 -1.06 8.36
C PRO A 79 8.66 -2.35 9.00
N VAL A 80 8.93 -3.35 8.18
CA VAL A 80 9.70 -4.54 8.51
C VAL A 80 11.18 -4.24 8.21
N TYR A 81 12.05 -4.45 9.19
CA TYR A 81 13.50 -4.39 9.01
C TYR A 81 14.03 -5.75 8.57
N ILE A 82 14.70 -5.85 7.42
CA ILE A 82 15.31 -7.09 6.93
C ILE A 82 16.79 -7.09 7.31
N SER A 83 17.18 -7.91 8.29
CA SER A 83 18.57 -7.97 8.77
C SER A 83 19.54 -8.28 7.64
N GLY A 84 20.58 -7.46 7.50
CA GLY A 84 21.61 -7.63 6.48
C GLY A 84 21.33 -6.97 5.13
N ALA A 85 20.13 -6.42 4.91
CA ALA A 85 19.84 -5.58 3.74
C ALA A 85 20.63 -4.26 3.82
N LYS A 86 21.29 -3.87 2.73
CA LYS A 86 22.12 -2.65 2.63
C LYS A 86 21.84 -1.89 1.33
N PRO A 87 22.08 -0.56 1.30
CA PRO A 87 21.95 0.23 0.08
C PRO A 87 22.70 -0.35 -1.12
N GLY A 88 22.00 -0.59 -2.23
CA GLY A 88 22.52 -1.21 -3.45
C GLY A 88 22.17 -2.69 -3.62
N ASP A 89 21.64 -3.34 -2.57
CA ASP A 89 21.02 -4.66 -2.69
C ASP A 89 19.69 -4.56 -3.47
N LEU A 90 19.21 -5.71 -3.94
CA LEU A 90 17.84 -5.86 -4.45
C LEU A 90 17.09 -6.78 -3.49
N LEU A 91 16.02 -6.28 -2.88
CA LEU A 91 15.13 -7.04 -2.02
C LEU A 91 14.12 -7.78 -2.88
N GLU A 92 14.06 -9.10 -2.77
CA GLU A 92 12.96 -9.92 -3.30
C GLU A 92 11.92 -10.14 -2.21
N VAL A 93 10.67 -9.81 -2.51
CA VAL A 93 9.49 -10.03 -1.67
C VAL A 93 8.61 -11.06 -2.38
N GLU A 94 8.52 -12.26 -1.81
CA GLU A 94 7.62 -13.31 -2.29
C GLU A 94 6.28 -13.21 -1.55
N PHE A 95 5.18 -13.01 -2.29
CA PHE A 95 3.83 -12.99 -1.73
C PHE A 95 3.30 -14.41 -1.58
N LEU A 96 3.38 -14.98 -0.38
CA LEU A 96 2.98 -16.35 -0.09
C LEU A 96 1.47 -16.52 0.03
N ASP A 97 0.78 -15.51 0.53
CA ASP A 97 -0.68 -15.45 0.56
C ASP A 97 -1.17 -14.01 0.73
N VAL A 98 -2.35 -13.70 0.19
CA VAL A 98 -3.08 -12.46 0.45
C VAL A 98 -4.52 -12.85 0.76
N ILE A 99 -4.87 -12.79 2.04
CA ILE A 99 -6.15 -13.31 2.54
C ILE A 99 -7.09 -12.13 2.74
N PRO A 100 -8.22 -12.07 2.02
CA PRO A 100 -9.12 -10.94 2.08
C PRO A 100 -9.99 -10.92 3.35
N GLN A 101 -10.30 -9.71 3.83
CA GLN A 101 -11.45 -9.53 4.74
C GLN A 101 -12.77 -9.74 3.98
N PRO A 102 -13.86 -10.12 4.67
CA PRO A 102 -15.12 -10.46 4.01
C PRO A 102 -15.89 -9.27 3.44
N TYR A 103 -15.54 -8.05 3.83
CA TYR A 103 -16.14 -6.82 3.33
C TYR A 103 -15.11 -6.03 2.52
N ALA A 104 -15.59 -5.44 1.43
CA ALA A 104 -14.81 -4.59 0.56
C ALA A 104 -15.69 -3.49 -0.06
N PHE A 105 -15.07 -2.50 -0.70
CA PHE A 105 -15.80 -1.44 -1.41
C PHE A 105 -15.12 -1.03 -2.71
N SER A 106 -15.87 -0.37 -3.58
CA SER A 106 -15.32 0.43 -4.69
C SER A 106 -16.02 1.78 -4.67
N ALA A 107 -15.32 2.86 -5.02
CA ALA A 107 -15.88 4.19 -4.99
C ALA A 107 -15.56 4.98 -6.26
N ILE A 108 -16.54 5.70 -6.78
CA ILE A 108 -16.31 6.86 -7.65
C ILE A 108 -16.13 8.05 -6.72
N MET A 109 -14.93 8.62 -6.73
CA MET A 109 -14.60 9.84 -5.98
C MET A 109 -14.62 11.04 -6.93
N PRO A 110 -15.60 11.95 -6.81
CA PRO A 110 -15.72 13.11 -7.70
C PRO A 110 -14.42 13.91 -7.82
N GLY A 111 -14.03 14.23 -9.05
CA GLY A 111 -12.80 14.97 -9.34
C GLY A 111 -11.52 14.12 -9.35
N LEU A 112 -11.60 12.82 -9.04
CA LEU A 112 -10.47 11.90 -9.11
C LEU A 112 -10.71 10.77 -10.13
N GLY A 113 -9.61 10.21 -10.63
CA GLY A 113 -9.63 9.07 -11.56
C GLY A 113 -9.54 9.46 -13.03
N PHE A 114 -9.50 8.43 -13.87
CA PHE A 114 -9.32 8.58 -15.30
C PHE A 114 -10.56 9.18 -15.98
N LEU A 115 -11.76 8.84 -15.48
CA LEU A 115 -13.05 9.29 -16.02
C LEU A 115 -13.74 10.36 -15.16
N ARG A 116 -12.95 11.12 -14.39
CA ARG A 116 -13.43 12.17 -13.45
C ARG A 116 -14.27 13.27 -14.08
N ASP A 117 -14.13 13.48 -15.39
CA ASP A 117 -14.90 14.49 -16.15
C ASP A 117 -16.22 13.94 -16.71
N ILE A 118 -16.47 12.63 -16.56
CA ILE A 118 -17.66 11.93 -17.04
C ILE A 118 -18.53 11.48 -15.86
N PHE A 119 -17.91 10.92 -14.82
CA PHE A 119 -18.59 10.50 -13.61
C PHE A 119 -18.39 11.54 -12.50
N LEU A 120 -19.36 12.44 -12.39
CA LEU A 120 -19.29 13.61 -11.51
C LEU A 120 -19.88 13.37 -10.12
N ASP A 121 -20.77 12.38 -10.01
CA ASP A 121 -21.47 12.06 -8.77
C ASP A 121 -20.71 10.99 -7.96
N PRO A 122 -20.69 11.09 -6.62
CA PRO A 122 -20.11 10.05 -5.79
C PRO A 122 -20.95 8.77 -5.90
N PHE A 123 -20.29 7.63 -5.90
CA PHE A 123 -20.96 6.32 -5.93
C PHE A 123 -20.15 5.29 -5.18
N LEU A 124 -20.75 4.63 -4.19
CA LEU A 124 -20.11 3.62 -3.37
C LEU A 124 -20.74 2.25 -3.64
N VAL A 125 -19.93 1.27 -3.99
CA VAL A 125 -20.35 -0.14 -4.11
C VAL A 125 -19.80 -0.92 -2.93
N HIS A 126 -20.68 -1.60 -2.22
CA HIS A 126 -20.31 -2.54 -1.15
C HIS A 126 -20.22 -3.96 -1.70
N TRP A 127 -19.13 -4.63 -1.38
CA TRP A 127 -18.86 -6.00 -1.81
C TRP A 127 -18.81 -6.94 -0.61
N SER A 128 -19.50 -8.08 -0.74
CA SER A 128 -19.36 -9.23 0.15
C SER A 128 -18.47 -10.28 -0.52
N ILE A 129 -17.38 -10.65 0.15
CA ILE A 129 -16.39 -11.63 -0.32
C ILE A 129 -16.66 -12.97 0.36
N SER A 130 -16.92 -14.00 -0.44
CA SER A 130 -17.09 -15.37 0.06
C SER A 130 -16.75 -16.39 -1.02
N GLN A 131 -16.17 -17.52 -0.60
CA GLN A 131 -15.84 -18.64 -1.50
C GLN A 131 -15.01 -18.25 -2.74
N GLY A 132 -14.14 -17.24 -2.61
CA GLY A 132 -13.29 -16.75 -3.71
C GLY A 132 -13.99 -15.82 -4.71
N TRP A 133 -15.18 -15.31 -4.38
CA TRP A 133 -15.94 -14.38 -5.21
C TRP A 133 -16.37 -13.14 -4.42
N ALA A 134 -16.41 -11.99 -5.10
CA ALA A 134 -17.05 -10.78 -4.62
C ALA A 134 -18.44 -10.62 -5.26
N HIS A 135 -19.43 -10.27 -4.43
CA HIS A 135 -20.83 -10.06 -4.81
C HIS A 135 -21.33 -8.71 -4.28
N SER A 136 -22.23 -8.07 -5.00
CA SER A 136 -22.93 -6.86 -4.54
C SER A 136 -24.37 -6.85 -5.05
N ASP A 137 -25.32 -6.56 -4.16
CA ASP A 137 -26.73 -6.37 -4.54
C ASP A 137 -26.92 -5.09 -5.38
N GLN A 138 -25.97 -4.15 -5.31
CA GLN A 138 -25.96 -2.92 -6.10
C GLN A 138 -25.58 -3.17 -7.57
N ILE A 139 -24.97 -4.33 -7.88
CA ILE A 139 -24.60 -4.76 -9.22
C ILE A 139 -25.16 -6.17 -9.49
N PRO A 140 -26.50 -6.31 -9.63
CA PRO A 140 -27.14 -7.60 -9.71
C PRO A 140 -26.71 -8.37 -10.96
N GLY A 141 -26.56 -9.70 -10.82
CA GLY A 141 -26.16 -10.59 -11.92
C GLY A 141 -24.66 -10.62 -12.22
N VAL A 142 -23.84 -9.89 -11.46
CA VAL A 142 -22.38 -9.88 -11.59
C VAL A 142 -21.73 -10.48 -10.34
N ARG A 143 -20.69 -11.27 -10.56
CA ARG A 143 -19.74 -11.68 -9.51
C ARG A 143 -18.32 -11.62 -10.04
N ILE A 144 -17.39 -11.21 -9.19
CA ILE A 144 -15.99 -11.01 -9.58
C ILE A 144 -15.13 -12.10 -8.94
N PRO A 145 -14.34 -12.86 -9.72
CA PRO A 145 -13.42 -13.84 -9.15
C PRO A 145 -12.26 -13.14 -8.44
N GLY A 146 -11.84 -13.68 -7.30
CA GLY A 146 -10.72 -13.14 -6.53
C GLY A 146 -9.39 -13.32 -7.25
N ALA A 147 -8.59 -12.25 -7.23
CA ALA A 147 -7.19 -12.23 -7.65
C ALA A 147 -6.42 -11.32 -6.71
N SER A 148 -6.51 -11.61 -5.40
CA SER A 148 -6.12 -10.65 -4.38
C SER A 148 -4.62 -10.33 -4.38
N PHE A 149 -4.32 -9.06 -4.18
CA PHE A 149 -2.96 -8.50 -4.13
C PHE A 149 -2.93 -7.26 -3.22
N MET A 150 -1.74 -6.71 -2.99
CA MET A 150 -1.55 -5.45 -2.26
C MET A 150 -1.19 -4.35 -3.26
N GLY A 151 -2.01 -3.31 -3.38
CA GLY A 151 -1.78 -2.16 -4.28
C GLY A 151 -0.54 -1.36 -3.89
N VAL A 152 -0.33 -1.21 -2.58
CA VAL A 152 0.88 -0.58 -2.00
C VAL A 152 1.85 -1.62 -1.45
N SER A 153 3.06 -1.67 -2.03
CA SER A 153 4.21 -2.38 -1.46
C SER A 153 5.52 -1.66 -1.79
N GLY A 154 6.30 -1.30 -0.78
CA GLY A 154 7.50 -0.49 -0.99
C GLY A 154 8.51 -0.55 0.15
N VAL A 155 9.69 0.00 -0.10
CA VAL A 155 10.78 0.18 0.86
C VAL A 155 10.97 1.67 1.13
N ALA A 156 11.62 2.02 2.26
CA ALA A 156 11.84 3.42 2.57
C ALA A 156 12.85 4.07 1.61
N PRO A 157 12.64 5.34 1.23
CA PRO A 157 13.61 6.11 0.46
C PRO A 157 14.85 6.41 1.31
N SER A 158 15.98 6.63 0.65
CA SER A 158 17.12 7.32 1.25
C SER A 158 16.82 8.82 1.47
N PRO A 159 17.59 9.53 2.32
CA PRO A 159 17.43 10.97 2.50
C PRO A 159 17.57 11.80 1.22
N SER A 160 18.45 11.38 0.29
CA SER A 160 18.63 12.05 -1.00
C SER A 160 17.47 11.79 -1.95
N GLU A 161 16.94 10.57 -1.99
CA GLU A 161 15.71 10.25 -2.74
C GLU A 161 14.52 11.05 -2.21
N LEU A 162 14.32 11.07 -0.88
CA LEU A 162 13.31 11.89 -0.23
C LEU A 162 13.38 13.35 -0.72
N THR A 163 14.58 13.94 -0.67
CA THR A 163 14.81 15.33 -1.07
C THR A 163 14.51 15.55 -2.56
N ASN A 164 15.08 14.70 -3.42
CA ASN A 164 14.94 14.82 -4.88
C ASN A 164 13.50 14.61 -5.34
N TRP A 165 12.77 13.70 -4.70
CA TRP A 165 11.38 13.41 -5.03
C TRP A 165 10.45 14.53 -4.57
N THR A 166 10.69 15.12 -3.41
CA THR A 166 9.99 16.35 -2.99
C THR A 166 10.20 17.48 -3.99
N ILE A 167 11.45 17.71 -4.43
CA ILE A 167 11.77 18.77 -5.40
C ILE A 167 11.03 18.55 -6.73
N ARG A 168 11.13 17.36 -7.34
CA ARG A 168 10.51 17.11 -8.66
C ARG A 168 8.98 17.17 -8.62
N GLU A 169 8.36 16.80 -7.49
CA GLU A 169 6.92 16.88 -7.30
C GLU A 169 6.47 18.33 -7.11
N GLN A 170 7.25 19.12 -6.37
CA GLN A 170 7.02 20.57 -6.26
C GLN A 170 7.16 21.27 -7.62
N GLU A 171 8.18 20.92 -8.41
CA GLU A 171 8.34 21.45 -9.78
C GLU A 171 7.14 21.12 -10.68
N LEU A 172 6.49 19.97 -10.49
CA LEU A 172 5.26 19.64 -11.21
C LEU A 172 4.10 20.55 -10.79
N ILE A 173 3.93 20.77 -9.48
CA ILE A 173 2.93 21.67 -8.91
C ILE A 173 3.14 23.10 -9.43
N ASP A 174 4.37 23.58 -9.43
CA ASP A 174 4.72 24.95 -9.87
C ASP A 174 4.39 25.18 -11.36
N ARG A 175 4.34 24.12 -12.17
CA ARG A 175 3.92 24.16 -13.58
C ARG A 175 2.42 23.90 -13.78
N GLY A 176 1.63 23.84 -12.71
CA GLY A 176 0.19 23.60 -12.73
C GLY A 176 -0.23 22.14 -12.84
N GLY A 177 0.70 21.20 -12.61
CA GLY A 177 0.39 19.77 -12.53
C GLY A 177 -0.14 19.38 -11.14
N MET A 178 -0.64 18.15 -11.03
CA MET A 178 -1.23 17.62 -9.80
C MET A 178 -0.25 16.66 -9.10
N CYS A 179 0.14 16.99 -7.88
CA CYS A 179 0.89 16.12 -6.95
C CYS A 179 0.36 16.33 -5.53
N VAL A 180 0.70 15.41 -4.63
CA VAL A 180 0.32 15.47 -3.21
C VAL A 180 1.58 15.71 -2.39
N PRO A 181 1.90 16.98 -2.05
CA PRO A 181 3.11 17.30 -1.29
C PRO A 181 3.01 16.74 0.14
N PRO A 182 4.15 16.64 0.86
CA PRO A 182 4.15 16.33 2.28
C PRO A 182 3.14 17.19 3.06
N ASN A 183 2.34 16.53 3.89
CA ASN A 183 1.30 17.17 4.69
C ASN A 183 1.25 16.53 6.09
N PRO A 184 1.42 17.33 7.17
CA PRO A 184 1.39 16.82 8.54
C PRO A 184 -0.01 16.40 9.01
N GLN A 185 -1.09 16.87 8.34
CA GLN A 185 -2.45 16.50 8.71
C GLN A 185 -2.66 15.00 8.52
N GLY A 186 -3.10 14.32 9.59
CA GLY A 186 -3.34 12.87 9.57
C GLY A 186 -2.08 12.00 9.52
N ALA A 187 -0.88 12.59 9.61
CA ALA A 187 0.37 11.84 9.50
C ALA A 187 0.59 10.88 10.68
N VAL A 188 0.99 9.65 10.35
CA VAL A 188 1.42 8.62 11.30
C VAL A 188 2.78 8.08 10.83
N PRO A 189 3.84 8.15 11.66
CA PRO A 189 3.88 8.75 12.99
C PRO A 189 3.74 10.29 12.96
N ALA A 190 3.18 10.86 14.04
CA ALA A 190 3.00 12.31 14.19
C ALA A 190 4.28 13.07 14.58
N ASN A 191 5.45 12.42 14.46
CA ASN A 191 6.74 13.08 14.67
C ASN A 191 6.86 14.29 13.73
N GLN A 192 7.31 15.43 14.25
CA GLN A 192 7.28 16.69 13.50
C GLN A 192 8.09 16.64 12.20
N ASP A 193 9.26 16.00 12.18
CA ASP A 193 10.06 15.88 10.96
C ASP A 193 9.34 14.99 9.94
N ILE A 194 8.99 13.76 10.33
CA ILE A 194 8.30 12.79 9.46
C ILE A 194 6.98 13.34 8.93
N ALA A 195 6.19 14.02 9.77
CA ALA A 195 4.90 14.57 9.38
C ALA A 195 5.04 15.71 8.36
N ASN A 196 6.08 16.54 8.48
CA ASN A 196 6.27 17.70 7.60
C ASN A 196 7.02 17.38 6.31
N THR A 197 7.87 16.34 6.30
CA THR A 197 8.72 16.03 5.14
C THR A 197 8.39 14.68 4.49
N GLY A 198 7.68 13.80 5.18
CA GLY A 198 7.31 12.48 4.69
C GLY A 198 6.46 12.55 3.44
N LEU A 199 6.86 11.79 2.43
CA LEU A 199 6.19 11.78 1.13
C LEU A 199 4.83 11.08 1.25
N SER A 200 3.86 11.57 0.47
CA SER A 200 2.59 10.88 0.28
C SER A 200 2.81 9.46 -0.24
N THR A 201 1.98 8.53 0.24
CA THR A 201 1.94 7.14 -0.21
C THR A 201 1.10 6.96 -1.47
N LEU A 202 0.46 8.02 -2.00
CA LEU A 202 -0.41 7.97 -3.19
C LEU A 202 0.31 7.67 -4.51
N PRO A 203 1.42 8.34 -4.88
CA PRO A 203 2.10 8.00 -6.12
C PRO A 203 3.14 6.88 -5.93
N PRO A 204 3.30 5.98 -6.92
CA PRO A 204 4.43 5.06 -6.94
C PRO A 204 5.73 5.82 -7.23
N ARG A 205 6.85 5.28 -6.73
CA ARG A 205 8.19 5.80 -6.97
C ARG A 205 9.18 4.66 -7.23
N GLU A 206 10.44 4.99 -7.38
CA GLU A 206 11.54 4.06 -7.60
C GLU A 206 11.68 3.03 -6.45
N SER A 207 11.24 3.38 -5.24
CA SER A 207 11.20 2.47 -4.07
C SER A 207 9.97 1.55 -4.00
N GLY A 208 9.13 1.55 -5.04
CA GLY A 208 7.82 0.88 -5.01
C GLY A 208 6.71 1.83 -4.57
N GLY A 209 5.84 1.35 -3.69
CA GLY A 209 4.68 2.10 -3.22
C GLY A 209 3.43 1.70 -3.98
N ASN A 210 2.61 2.69 -4.35
CA ASN A 210 1.26 2.51 -4.89
C ASN A 210 1.27 2.33 -6.41
N PHE A 211 1.60 1.14 -6.90
CA PHE A 211 1.70 0.88 -8.34
C PHE A 211 0.51 0.10 -8.92
N ASP A 212 -0.36 -0.45 -8.07
CA ASP A 212 -1.66 -1.03 -8.46
C ASP A 212 -1.56 -2.08 -9.59
N VAL A 213 -0.53 -2.92 -9.48
CA VAL A 213 -0.23 -3.98 -10.45
C VAL A 213 -0.96 -5.26 -10.05
N LYS A 214 -2.14 -5.46 -10.64
CA LYS A 214 -3.04 -6.60 -10.35
C LYS A 214 -2.42 -8.00 -10.55
N GLN A 215 -1.26 -8.09 -11.20
CA GLN A 215 -0.54 -9.35 -11.42
C GLN A 215 0.29 -9.77 -10.20
N LEU A 216 0.48 -8.91 -9.20
CA LEU A 216 1.20 -9.18 -7.94
C LEU A 216 0.38 -10.01 -6.93
N THR A 217 -0.27 -11.06 -7.42
CA THR A 217 -1.06 -11.99 -6.62
C THR A 217 -0.18 -12.99 -5.87
N LYS A 218 -0.80 -13.86 -5.07
CA LYS A 218 -0.16 -15.04 -4.47
C LYS A 218 0.79 -15.78 -5.43
N GLY A 219 2.00 -16.08 -4.96
CA GLY A 219 3.07 -16.74 -5.69
C GLY A 219 3.94 -15.82 -6.54
N SER A 220 3.58 -14.54 -6.66
CA SER A 220 4.40 -13.54 -7.34
C SER A 220 5.59 -13.10 -6.48
N LYS A 221 6.60 -12.55 -7.16
CA LYS A 221 7.81 -11.99 -6.56
C LYS A 221 7.98 -10.56 -7.00
N LEU A 222 8.10 -9.64 -6.04
CA LEU A 222 8.42 -8.23 -6.26
C LEU A 222 9.89 -7.99 -5.91
N PHE A 223 10.58 -7.22 -6.73
CA PHE A 223 11.99 -6.89 -6.57
C PHE A 223 12.15 -5.39 -6.42
N LEU A 224 12.61 -4.94 -5.25
CA LEU A 224 12.74 -3.54 -4.88
C LEU A 224 14.21 -3.16 -4.66
N PRO A 225 14.72 -2.06 -5.26
CA PRO A 225 16.05 -1.56 -4.97
C PRO A 225 16.12 -1.06 -3.52
N VAL A 226 17.13 -1.49 -2.77
CA VAL A 226 17.33 -1.09 -1.38
C VAL A 226 18.15 0.19 -1.33
N SER A 227 17.61 1.22 -0.65
CA SER A 227 18.26 2.54 -0.52
C SER A 227 18.65 2.90 0.92
N VAL A 228 18.17 2.15 1.92
CA VAL A 228 18.51 2.30 3.34
C VAL A 228 18.80 0.94 3.99
N ASP A 229 19.52 0.96 5.11
CA ASP A 229 19.78 -0.23 5.91
C ASP A 229 18.47 -0.89 6.35
N GLY A 230 18.39 -2.22 6.22
CA GLY A 230 17.19 -2.98 6.56
C GLY A 230 16.04 -2.85 5.56
N ALA A 231 16.18 -2.04 4.50
CA ALA A 231 15.18 -1.69 3.49
C ALA A 231 13.90 -1.00 4.01
N LEU A 232 13.38 -1.38 5.19
CA LEU A 232 12.16 -0.85 5.80
C LEU A 232 10.93 -1.10 4.91
N PHE A 233 10.62 -2.38 4.65
CA PHE A 233 9.51 -2.78 3.80
C PHE A 233 8.15 -2.55 4.47
N SER A 234 7.18 -1.99 3.74
CA SER A 234 5.80 -1.84 4.21
C SER A 234 4.81 -2.18 3.11
N THR A 235 3.62 -2.63 3.50
CA THR A 235 2.52 -2.92 2.57
C THR A 235 1.17 -2.56 3.19
N GLY A 236 0.20 -2.28 2.34
CA GLY A 236 -1.17 -1.93 2.71
C GLY A 236 -2.02 -1.93 1.45
N ASP A 237 -3.22 -1.36 1.54
CA ASP A 237 -4.07 -1.16 0.35
C ASP A 237 -4.42 -2.50 -0.33
N GLY A 238 -5.14 -3.35 0.40
CA GLY A 238 -5.49 -4.68 -0.08
C GLY A 238 -6.57 -4.59 -1.14
N HIS A 239 -6.37 -5.24 -2.29
CA HIS A 239 -7.35 -5.30 -3.37
C HIS A 239 -7.81 -6.73 -3.57
N PHE A 240 -9.12 -6.98 -3.51
CA PHE A 240 -9.64 -8.31 -3.81
C PHE A 240 -9.53 -8.65 -5.30
N ALA A 241 -9.82 -7.66 -6.16
CA ALA A 241 -9.63 -7.69 -7.60
C ALA A 241 -9.61 -6.25 -8.15
N GLN A 242 -8.95 -6.05 -9.29
CA GLN A 242 -8.83 -4.75 -9.95
C GLN A 242 -8.79 -4.91 -11.48
N GLY A 243 -9.29 -3.92 -12.21
CA GLY A 243 -9.03 -3.73 -13.65
C GLY A 243 -7.61 -3.19 -13.91
N ASP A 244 -7.11 -3.31 -15.15
CA ASP A 244 -5.86 -2.62 -15.49
C ASP A 244 -6.08 -1.10 -15.51
N GLY A 245 -5.14 -0.37 -14.91
CA GLY A 245 -5.13 1.10 -14.85
C GLY A 245 -6.04 1.71 -13.78
N GLU A 246 -6.77 0.90 -13.01
CA GLU A 246 -7.57 1.35 -11.86
C GLU A 246 -8.37 2.64 -12.15
N VAL A 247 -9.12 2.61 -13.26
CA VAL A 247 -9.62 3.84 -13.90
C VAL A 247 -10.57 4.67 -13.00
N CYS A 248 -11.19 4.04 -12.01
CA CYS A 248 -12.08 4.67 -11.04
C CYS A 248 -11.42 5.01 -9.70
N VAL A 249 -10.07 5.07 -9.61
CA VAL A 249 -9.29 5.39 -8.39
C VAL A 249 -9.20 4.27 -7.37
N THR A 250 -10.24 3.46 -7.24
CA THR A 250 -10.27 2.36 -6.27
C THR A 250 -10.45 1.01 -6.95
N ALA A 251 -9.94 -0.05 -6.33
CA ALA A 251 -10.23 -1.43 -6.66
C ALA A 251 -11.50 -1.94 -5.95
N ILE A 252 -11.61 -3.27 -5.79
CA ILE A 252 -12.43 -3.86 -4.72
C ILE A 252 -11.58 -3.83 -3.44
N GLU A 253 -11.56 -2.67 -2.80
CA GLU A 253 -10.75 -2.28 -1.64
C GLU A 253 -11.11 -3.05 -0.39
N MET A 254 -10.10 -3.54 0.34
CA MET A 254 -10.31 -4.37 1.51
C MET A 254 -9.15 -4.26 2.52
N GLY A 255 -9.47 -4.54 3.78
CA GLY A 255 -8.45 -5.02 4.71
C GLY A 255 -7.96 -6.41 4.30
N ALA A 256 -6.72 -6.75 4.62
CA ALA A 256 -6.15 -8.05 4.27
C ALA A 256 -5.25 -8.62 5.37
N SER A 257 -4.88 -9.88 5.21
CA SER A 257 -3.76 -10.53 5.89
C SER A 257 -2.78 -10.98 4.82
N CYS A 258 -1.64 -10.29 4.72
CA CYS A 258 -0.61 -10.53 3.72
C CYS A 258 0.52 -11.37 4.35
N VAL A 259 0.87 -12.48 3.72
CA VAL A 259 2.00 -13.32 4.15
C VAL A 259 3.11 -13.19 3.13
N VAL A 260 4.28 -12.72 3.58
CA VAL A 260 5.44 -12.48 2.71
C VAL A 260 6.68 -13.18 3.22
N ARG A 261 7.61 -13.45 2.31
CA ARG A 261 8.98 -13.88 2.62
C ARG A 261 9.98 -13.01 1.89
N PHE A 262 11.12 -12.76 2.51
CA PHE A 262 12.17 -11.91 1.96
C PHE A 262 13.41 -12.70 1.54
N ASN A 263 14.03 -12.31 0.43
CA ASN A 263 15.31 -12.82 -0.05
C ASN A 263 16.20 -11.64 -0.49
N LEU A 264 17.51 -11.71 -0.25
CA LEU A 264 18.44 -10.61 -0.51
C LEU A 264 19.40 -10.94 -1.65
N HIS A 265 19.34 -10.13 -2.71
CA HIS A 265 20.31 -10.19 -3.80
C HIS A 265 21.38 -9.12 -3.58
N LYS A 266 22.49 -9.52 -2.97
CA LYS A 266 23.57 -8.62 -2.56
C LYS A 266 24.15 -7.84 -3.75
N ASP A 267 24.27 -6.51 -3.60
CA ASP A 267 24.77 -5.56 -4.60
C ASP A 267 24.08 -5.63 -5.98
N ARG A 268 22.93 -6.31 -6.08
CA ARG A 268 22.29 -6.61 -7.36
C ARG A 268 21.66 -5.39 -8.01
N ALA A 269 21.04 -4.51 -7.22
CA ALA A 269 20.45 -3.29 -7.76
C ALA A 269 21.53 -2.36 -8.32
N ARG A 270 22.64 -2.21 -7.58
CA ARG A 270 23.80 -1.40 -8.01
C ARG A 270 24.47 -1.99 -9.26
N SER A 271 24.91 -3.25 -9.19
CA SER A 271 25.69 -3.89 -10.27
C SER A 271 24.92 -4.02 -11.59
N LYS A 272 23.58 -4.06 -11.54
CA LYS A 272 22.71 -4.12 -12.72
C LYS A 272 22.01 -2.80 -13.03
N ASN A 273 22.31 -1.73 -12.30
CA ASN A 273 21.66 -0.42 -12.41
C ASN A 273 20.12 -0.54 -12.43
N ILE A 274 19.58 -1.36 -11.52
CA ILE A 274 18.13 -1.52 -11.33
C ILE A 274 17.65 -0.34 -10.51
N ARG A 275 16.86 0.53 -11.14
CA ARG A 275 16.30 1.73 -10.51
C ARG A 275 14.82 1.63 -10.20
N TRP A 276 14.08 0.84 -10.97
CA TRP A 276 12.63 0.70 -10.82
C TRP A 276 12.28 -0.68 -10.28
N PRO A 277 11.15 -0.79 -9.56
CA PRO A 277 10.59 -2.07 -9.16
C PRO A 277 10.44 -3.01 -10.36
N ARG A 278 10.62 -4.31 -10.11
CA ARG A 278 10.35 -5.37 -11.09
C ARG A 278 9.53 -6.44 -10.41
N PHE A 279 8.76 -7.20 -11.18
CA PHE A 279 8.11 -8.37 -10.63
C PHE A 279 8.17 -9.55 -11.59
N SER A 280 7.99 -10.74 -11.04
CA SER A 280 7.77 -11.95 -11.82
C SER A 280 6.59 -12.73 -11.25
N ARG A 281 5.91 -13.43 -12.13
CA ARG A 281 4.87 -14.39 -11.79
C ARG A 281 5.25 -15.72 -12.43
N ASN A 282 5.29 -16.76 -11.60
CA ASN A 282 5.50 -18.13 -12.08
C ASN A 282 4.18 -18.72 -12.61
#